data_AF-A0A150P6P7-F1
#
_entry.id   AF-A0A150P6P7-F1
#
_cell.length_a   1.000
_cell.length_b   1.000
_cell.length_c   1.000
_cell.angle_alpha   90.00
_cell.angle_beta   90.00
_cell.angle_gamma   90.00
#
_symmetry.space_group_name_H-M   'P 1'
#
loop_
_entity.id
_entity.type
_entity.pdbx_description
1 polymer ?
#
loop_
_entity_poly.entity_id
_entity_poly.type
_entity_poly.pdbx_seq_one_letter_code
_entity_poly.pdbx_strand_id
1 'polypeptide(L)'
;MLTVVRSPSGEQEGGGAPARRRRPRSPMLRLTDAERMRLRAAIRNLRALYGTWACLAEVMGVSAGTLQQLASGNGGSHAMALRAAKVAGTTLERILGRPAAAERCPHCGRGAS
;
A
#
# COMPACT_ATOMS: atom_id res chain seq x y z
N MET A 1 66.26 4.99 -17.27
CA MET A 1 65.83 3.68 -16.74
C MET A 1 64.63 3.92 -15.85
N LEU A 2 63.45 3.43 -16.24
CA LEU A 2 62.22 3.53 -15.46
C LEU A 2 61.85 2.13 -14.98
N THR A 3 61.82 1.93 -13.67
CA THR A 3 61.42 0.68 -13.02
C THR A 3 59.92 0.78 -12.73
N VAL A 4 59.10 -0.02 -13.41
CA VAL A 4 57.68 -0.15 -13.12
C VAL A 4 57.53 -1.15 -11.97
N VAL A 5 57.22 -0.65 -10.77
CA VAL A 5 56.83 -1.48 -9.63
C VAL A 5 55.34 -1.81 -9.77
N ARG A 6 55.02 -3.08 -10.06
CA ARG A 6 53.66 -3.63 -9.93
C ARG A 6 53.39 -3.87 -8.45
N SER A 7 52.47 -3.11 -7.87
CA SER A 7 51.87 -3.41 -6.56
C SER A 7 50.71 -4.41 -6.72
N PRO A 8 50.49 -5.29 -5.71
CA PRO A 8 49.64 -6.46 -5.86
C PRO A 8 48.15 -6.10 -5.84
N SER A 9 47.41 -6.91 -6.59
CA SER A 9 45.95 -7.04 -6.59
C SER A 9 45.43 -7.25 -5.17
N GLY A 10 44.86 -6.20 -4.59
CA GLY A 10 44.05 -6.30 -3.38
C GLY A 10 42.72 -6.96 -3.72
N GLU A 11 42.59 -8.23 -3.37
CA GLU A 11 41.33 -8.95 -3.28
C GLU A 11 40.48 -8.26 -2.20
N GLN A 12 39.58 -7.36 -2.62
CA GLN A 12 38.50 -6.88 -1.74
C GLN A 12 37.39 -7.94 -1.73
N GLU A 13 37.54 -8.90 -0.82
CA GLU A 13 36.42 -9.68 -0.29
C GLU A 13 35.48 -8.73 0.46
N GLY A 14 34.60 -8.07 -0.29
CA GLY A 14 33.47 -7.36 0.25
C GLY A 14 32.46 -8.36 0.81
N GLY A 15 32.62 -8.74 2.07
CA GLY A 15 31.67 -9.55 2.83
C GLY A 15 30.24 -9.03 2.61
N GLY A 16 29.37 -9.91 2.13
CA GLY A 16 28.00 -9.57 1.77
C GLY A 16 27.26 -8.88 2.92
N ALA A 17 26.56 -7.78 2.61
CA ALA A 17 25.76 -7.04 3.57
C ALA A 17 24.83 -8.00 4.34
N PRO A 18 24.71 -7.88 5.68
CA PRO A 18 23.89 -8.79 6.46
C PRO A 18 22.45 -8.76 5.95
N ALA A 19 21.89 -9.94 5.65
CA ALA A 19 20.51 -10.07 5.21
C ALA A 19 19.61 -9.36 6.23
N ARG A 20 18.92 -8.29 5.79
CA ARG A 20 18.00 -7.54 6.65
C ARG A 20 16.91 -8.49 7.13
N ARG A 21 17.04 -9.00 8.36
CA ARG A 21 16.00 -9.81 9.01
C ARG A 21 14.76 -8.94 9.12
N ARG A 22 13.70 -9.28 8.39
CA ARG A 22 12.40 -8.61 8.51
C ARG A 22 11.89 -8.89 9.92
N ARG A 23 12.03 -7.93 10.83
CA ARG A 23 11.42 -8.02 12.16
C ARG A 23 9.90 -8.14 11.96
N PRO A 24 9.22 -9.06 12.68
CA PRO A 24 7.78 -9.15 12.63
C PRO A 24 7.17 -7.80 13.03
N ARG A 25 6.19 -7.32 12.27
CA ARG A 25 5.44 -6.12 12.68
C ARG A 25 4.70 -6.41 13.98
N SER A 26 4.75 -5.47 14.92
CA SER A 26 3.97 -5.52 16.16
C SER A 26 2.49 -5.79 15.84
N PRO A 27 1.80 -6.67 16.59
CA PRO A 27 0.40 -7.00 16.35
C PRO A 27 -0.52 -5.77 16.28
N MET A 28 -0.25 -4.75 17.09
CA MET A 28 -1.01 -3.48 17.10
C MET A 28 -0.91 -2.67 15.79
N LEU A 29 0.12 -2.92 14.96
CA LEU A 29 0.30 -2.26 13.67
C LEU A 29 -0.32 -3.06 12.51
N ARG A 30 -0.92 -4.21 12.81
CA ARG A 30 -1.66 -5.02 11.84
C ARG A 30 -3.12 -4.57 11.83
N LEU A 31 -3.69 -4.48 10.64
CA LEU A 31 -5.14 -4.31 10.49
C LEU A 31 -5.83 -5.56 11.07
N THR A 32 -6.99 -5.35 11.68
CA THR A 32 -7.95 -6.42 12.00
C THR A 32 -8.56 -6.99 10.70
N ASP A 33 -9.24 -8.13 10.79
CA ASP A 33 -9.92 -8.71 9.62
C ASP A 33 -11.07 -7.84 9.11
N ALA A 34 -11.80 -7.19 10.04
CA ALA A 34 -12.85 -6.24 9.68
C ALA A 34 -12.28 -5.03 8.93
N GLU A 35 -11.16 -4.49 9.38
CA GLU A 35 -10.48 -3.37 8.70
C GLU A 35 -9.91 -3.79 7.34
N ARG A 36 -9.30 -4.98 7.24
CA ARG A 36 -8.87 -5.54 5.94
C ARG A 36 -10.05 -5.66 4.98
N MET A 37 -11.18 -6.18 5.45
CA MET A 37 -12.39 -6.33 4.65
C MET A 37 -12.90 -4.99 4.12
N ARG A 38 -12.97 -3.96 4.97
CA ARG A 38 -13.40 -2.62 4.59
C ARG A 38 -12.42 -1.95 3.64
N LEU A 39 -11.11 -2.11 3.87
CA LEU A 39 -10.09 -1.64 2.93
C LEU A 39 -10.27 -2.28 1.54
N ARG A 40 -10.57 -3.60 1.47
CA ARG A 40 -10.85 -4.26 0.19
C ARG A 40 -12.07 -3.68 -0.50
N ALA A 41 -13.15 -3.44 0.24
CA ALA A 41 -14.35 -2.81 -0.31
C ALA A 41 -14.05 -1.41 -0.85
N ALA A 42 -13.31 -0.58 -0.09
CA ALA A 42 -12.90 0.74 -0.52
C ALA A 42 -12.07 0.70 -1.82
N ILE A 43 -11.11 -0.21 -1.93
CA ILE A 43 -10.28 -0.36 -3.15
C ILE A 43 -11.13 -0.78 -4.35
N ARG A 44 -12.11 -1.67 -4.19
CA ARG A 44 -13.04 -2.04 -5.28
C ARG A 44 -13.94 -0.87 -5.69
N ASN A 45 -14.40 -0.08 -4.73
CA ASN A 45 -15.22 1.10 -5.02
C ASN A 45 -14.40 2.16 -5.77
N LEU A 46 -13.17 2.44 -5.32
CA LEU A 46 -12.25 3.32 -6.03
C LEU A 46 -11.96 2.79 -7.44
N ARG A 47 -11.77 1.48 -7.58
CA ARG A 47 -11.55 0.83 -8.88
C ARG A 47 -12.72 1.04 -9.84
N ALA A 48 -13.95 1.06 -9.33
CA ALA A 48 -15.14 1.36 -10.12
C ALA A 48 -15.19 2.83 -10.56
N LEU A 49 -14.77 3.76 -9.69
CA LEU A 49 -14.70 5.20 -10.00
C LEU A 49 -13.60 5.54 -11.01
N TYR A 50 -12.41 4.94 -10.89
CA TYR A 50 -11.26 5.22 -11.76
C TYR A 50 -11.22 4.34 -13.02
N GLY A 51 -12.07 3.32 -13.14
CA GLY A 51 -12.29 2.56 -14.36
C GLY A 51 -11.23 1.50 -14.73
N THR A 52 -9.93 1.65 -14.40
CA THR A 52 -8.91 0.59 -14.55
C THR A 52 -8.04 0.36 -13.29
N TRP A 53 -7.40 -0.83 -13.15
CA TRP A 53 -6.51 -1.12 -12.01
C TRP A 53 -5.22 -0.33 -12.17
N ALA A 54 -4.77 -0.15 -13.41
CA ALA A 54 -3.63 0.68 -13.76
C ALA A 54 -3.86 2.14 -13.37
N CYS A 55 -5.00 2.72 -13.77
CA CYS A 55 -5.37 4.10 -13.43
C CYS A 55 -5.40 4.32 -11.90
N LEU A 56 -6.06 3.44 -11.15
CA LEU A 56 -6.08 3.55 -9.69
C LEU A 56 -4.68 3.40 -9.08
N ALA A 57 -3.86 2.48 -9.60
CA ALA A 57 -2.51 2.22 -9.12
C ALA A 57 -1.59 3.42 -9.33
N GLU A 58 -1.67 4.08 -10.49
CA GLU A 58 -0.94 5.30 -10.80
C GLU A 58 -1.30 6.42 -9.81
N VAL A 59 -2.59 6.67 -9.60
CA VAL A 59 -3.06 7.71 -8.67
C VAL A 59 -2.68 7.40 -7.22
N MET A 60 -2.69 6.13 -6.82
CA MET A 60 -2.25 5.69 -5.49
C MET A 60 -0.72 5.60 -5.33
N GLY A 61 0.06 5.68 -6.41
CA GLY A 61 1.51 5.49 -6.43
C GLY A 61 1.95 4.09 -6.00
N VAL A 62 1.23 3.05 -6.39
CA VAL A 62 1.52 1.62 -6.09
C VAL A 62 1.44 0.78 -7.36
N SER A 63 1.81 -0.51 -7.32
CA SER A 63 1.65 -1.38 -8.48
C SER A 63 0.20 -1.91 -8.62
N ALA A 64 -0.28 -2.08 -9.84
CA ALA A 64 -1.59 -2.67 -10.11
C ALA A 64 -1.72 -4.09 -9.54
N GLY A 65 -0.66 -4.89 -9.62
CA GLY A 65 -0.63 -6.24 -9.03
C GLY A 65 -0.81 -6.22 -7.51
N THR A 66 -0.28 -5.21 -6.81
CA THR A 66 -0.53 -5.04 -5.37
C THR A 66 -2.00 -4.77 -5.08
N LEU A 67 -2.67 -3.96 -5.90
CA LEU A 67 -4.10 -3.70 -5.72
C LEU A 67 -4.96 -4.92 -6.02
N GLN A 68 -4.60 -5.70 -7.06
CA GLN A 68 -5.30 -6.95 -7.39
C GLN A 68 -5.17 -7.99 -6.27
N GLN A 69 -3.95 -8.19 -5.74
CA GLN A 69 -3.74 -9.08 -4.59
C GLN A 69 -4.52 -8.64 -3.36
N LEU A 70 -4.54 -7.34 -3.08
CA LEU A 70 -5.36 -6.79 -2.01
C LEU A 70 -6.84 -7.08 -2.24
N ALA A 71 -7.35 -6.83 -3.44
CA ALA A 71 -8.75 -7.02 -3.81
C ALA A 71 -9.18 -8.51 -3.72
N SER A 72 -8.27 -9.43 -4.07
CA SER A 72 -8.48 -10.89 -3.97
C SER A 72 -8.39 -11.42 -2.54
N GLY A 73 -7.97 -10.60 -1.58
CA GLY A 73 -7.98 -10.95 -0.16
C GLY A 73 -6.60 -11.01 0.49
N ASN A 74 -5.54 -10.85 -0.28
CA ASN A 74 -4.17 -10.98 0.17
C ASN A 74 -3.55 -9.62 0.54
N GLY A 75 -3.14 -9.49 1.80
CA GLY A 75 -2.39 -8.32 2.27
C GLY A 75 -3.28 -7.20 2.79
N GLY A 76 -2.83 -5.97 2.57
CA GLY A 76 -3.40 -4.76 3.20
C GLY A 76 -2.53 -4.26 4.35
N SER A 77 -2.38 -2.94 4.42
CA SER A 77 -1.61 -2.28 5.47
C SER A 77 -2.22 -0.91 5.77
N HIS A 78 -1.94 -0.37 6.95
CA HIS A 78 -2.30 1.00 7.31
C HIS A 78 -1.79 2.03 6.29
N ALA A 79 -0.58 1.85 5.74
CA ALA A 79 -0.05 2.71 4.68
C ALA A 79 -0.90 2.67 3.40
N MET A 80 -1.43 1.49 3.04
CA MET A 80 -2.33 1.35 1.89
C MET A 80 -3.68 2.02 2.17
N ALA A 81 -4.21 1.86 3.38
CA ALA A 81 -5.46 2.52 3.79
C ALA A 81 -5.33 4.05 3.78
N LEU A 82 -4.19 4.59 4.23
CA LEU A 82 -3.90 6.01 4.15
C LEU A 82 -3.82 6.52 2.71
N ARG A 83 -3.20 5.77 1.79
CA ARG A 83 -3.18 6.11 0.36
C ARG A 83 -4.60 6.11 -0.21
N ALA A 84 -5.40 5.09 0.10
CA ALA A 84 -6.78 5.01 -0.34
C ALA A 84 -7.61 6.19 0.18
N ALA A 85 -7.44 6.57 1.45
CA ALA A 85 -8.12 7.72 2.05
C ALA A 85 -7.77 9.03 1.33
N LYS A 86 -6.49 9.25 1.03
CA LYS A 86 -6.02 10.42 0.26
C LYS A 86 -6.65 10.50 -1.12
N VAL A 87 -6.63 9.39 -1.86
CA VAL A 87 -7.21 9.32 -3.22
C VAL A 87 -8.73 9.46 -3.21
N ALA A 88 -9.39 8.99 -2.15
CA ALA A 88 -10.82 9.14 -1.94
C ALA A 88 -11.24 10.54 -1.42
N GLY A 89 -10.29 11.41 -1.07
CA GLY A 89 -10.59 12.70 -0.44
C GLY A 89 -11.31 12.54 0.92
N THR A 90 -10.93 11.52 1.71
CA THR A 90 -11.59 11.20 2.98
C THR A 90 -10.57 10.81 4.07
N THR A 91 -11.04 10.48 5.27
CA THR A 91 -10.17 10.13 6.40
C THR A 91 -9.91 8.63 6.51
N LEU A 92 -8.86 8.24 7.24
CA LEU A 92 -8.53 6.83 7.47
C LEU A 92 -9.65 6.11 8.24
N GLU A 93 -10.22 6.78 9.23
CA GLU A 93 -11.32 6.30 10.06
C GLU A 93 -12.56 6.02 9.20
N ARG A 94 -12.75 6.77 8.12
CA ARG A 94 -13.85 6.53 7.18
C ARG A 94 -13.64 5.31 6.29
N ILE A 95 -12.39 5.00 5.96
CA ILE A 95 -12.03 3.79 5.19
C ILE A 95 -12.06 2.53 6.07
N LEU A 96 -11.55 2.63 7.30
CA LEU A 96 -11.35 1.48 8.19
C LEU A 96 -12.48 1.29 9.20
N GLY A 97 -13.20 2.36 9.54
CA GLY A 97 -14.28 2.36 10.52
C GLY A 97 -15.56 1.73 10.01
N ARG A 98 -16.57 1.65 10.90
CA ARG A 98 -17.86 1.07 10.54
C ARG A 98 -18.53 1.92 9.45
N PRO A 99 -19.08 1.32 8.39
CA PRO A 99 -19.81 2.05 7.37
C PRO A 99 -20.97 2.83 8.00
N ALA A 100 -21.11 4.10 7.61
CA ALA A 100 -22.28 4.89 7.95
C ALA A 100 -23.49 4.44 7.12
N ALA A 101 -24.71 4.65 7.64
CA ALA A 101 -25.94 4.39 6.89
C ALA A 101 -25.95 5.19 5.56
N ALA A 102 -26.38 4.53 4.49
CA ALA A 102 -26.33 5.08 3.13
C ALA A 102 -27.47 6.08 2.81
N GLU A 103 -28.30 6.39 3.81
CA GLU A 103 -29.43 7.33 3.72
C GLU A 103 -29.05 8.66 3.05
N ARG A 104 -27.83 9.16 3.33
CA ARG A 104 -27.28 10.37 2.71
C ARG A 104 -25.78 10.23 2.48
N CYS A 105 -25.32 10.69 1.32
CA CYS A 105 -23.91 10.86 1.04
C CYS A 105 -23.37 11.97 1.95
N PRO A 106 -22.38 11.70 2.81
CA PRO A 106 -21.84 12.72 3.72
C PRO A 106 -20.87 13.69 3.03
N HIS A 107 -20.55 13.46 1.75
CA HIS A 107 -19.76 14.39 0.96
C HIS A 107 -20.63 15.42 0.22
N CYS A 108 -21.83 15.04 -0.23
CA CYS A 108 -22.68 15.93 -1.04
C CYS A 108 -24.14 16.01 -0.59
N GLY A 109 -24.52 15.37 0.51
CA GLY A 109 -25.87 15.36 1.09
C GLY A 109 -26.91 14.54 0.32
N ARG A 110 -26.57 14.01 -0.86
CA ARG A 110 -27.50 13.32 -1.76
C ARG A 110 -27.94 11.97 -1.18
N GLY A 111 -29.23 11.71 -1.11
CA GLY A 111 -29.78 10.42 -0.67
C GLY A 111 -29.93 9.42 -1.83
N ALA A 112 -30.21 8.17 -1.50
CA ALA A 112 -30.64 7.17 -2.49
C ALA A 112 -32.07 7.53 -2.95
N SER A 113 -32.15 8.31 -4.03
CA SER A 113 -33.38 8.59 -4.78
C SER A 113 -33.73 7.44 -5.72
#